data_AF-A0A843IXZ4-F1
#
_entry.id   AF-A0A843IXZ4-F1
#
_cell.length_a   1.000
_cell.length_b   1.000
_cell.length_c   1.000
_cell.angle_alpha   90.00
_cell.angle_beta   90.00
_cell.angle_gamma   90.00
#
_symmetry.space_group_name_H-M   'P 1'
#
loop_
_entity.id
_entity.type
_entity.pdbx_description
1 polymer ?
#
loop_
_entity_poly.entity_id
_entity_poly.type
_entity_poly.pdbx_seq_one_letter_code
_entity_poly.pdbx_strand_id
1 'polypeptide(L)' 'SQGVKDIVAIPLFIAMGLHLGEEIPEQIGIPPFSDGGDITVNGRTIKVRYTRPVEDDPRLTDLVMERAGEFLND' A
#
# COMPACT_ATOMS: atom_id res chain seq x y z
N SER A 1 -1.08 -21.88 17.49
CA SER A 1 -0.64 -20.50 17.22
C SER A 1 -1.85 -19.70 16.76
N GLN A 2 -2.14 -18.57 17.40
CA GLN A 2 -3.26 -17.72 16.96
C GLN A 2 -2.78 -16.96 15.71
N GLY A 3 -3.19 -17.42 14.53
CA GLY A 3 -2.78 -16.80 13.26
C GLY A 3 -3.30 -15.37 13.10
N VAL A 4 -2.80 -14.67 12.07
CA VAL A 4 -3.24 -13.32 11.72
C VAL A 4 -4.72 -13.31 11.32
N LYS A 5 -5.49 -12.38 11.87
CA LYS A 5 -6.92 -12.16 11.55
C LYS A 5 -7.17 -10.89 10.75
N ASP A 6 -6.23 -9.96 10.81
CA ASP A 6 -6.31 -8.63 10.25
C ASP A 6 -4.98 -8.26 9.59
N ILE A 7 -5.02 -7.81 8.34
CA ILE A 7 -3.87 -7.31 7.59
C ILE A 7 -4.18 -5.87 7.16
N VAL A 8 -3.20 -4.98 7.26
CA VAL A 8 -3.24 -3.64 6.68
C VAL A 8 -2.19 -3.59 5.59
N ALA A 9 -2.63 -3.40 4.34
CA ALA A 9 -1.78 -3.23 3.18
C ALA A 9 -1.65 -1.73 2.86
N ILE A 10 -0.42 -1.23 2.92
CA ILE A 10 -0.08 0.17 2.64
C ILE A 10 0.76 0.22 1.37
N PRO A 11 0.22 0.68 0.24
CA PRO A 11 0.97 0.76 -1.01
C PRO A 11 2.07 1.83 -0.95
N LEU A 12 3.33 1.43 -1.13
CA LEU A 12 4.45 2.37 -1.22
C LEU A 12 4.61 2.88 -2.67
N PHE A 13 3.73 3.80 -3.06
CA PHE A 13 3.75 4.46 -4.38
C PHE A 13 3.59 5.97 -4.21
N ILE A 14 4.28 6.74 -5.06
CA ILE A 14 4.20 8.22 -5.07
C ILE A 14 3.02 8.71 -5.93
N ALA A 15 2.69 8.01 -7.03
CA ALA A 15 1.60 8.40 -7.91
C ALA A 15 0.48 7.36 -7.88
N MET A 16 -0.77 7.85 -7.85
CA MET A 16 -1.94 7.01 -7.95
C MET A 16 -2.20 6.65 -9.42
N GLY A 17 -1.77 5.45 -9.82
CA GLY A 17 -2.05 4.88 -11.14
C GLY A 17 -3.24 3.90 -11.12
N LEU A 18 -3.80 3.58 -12.29
CA LEU A 18 -4.91 2.63 -12.45
C LEU A 18 -4.62 1.27 -11.75
N HIS A 19 -3.37 0.82 -11.79
CA HIS A 19 -2.91 -0.42 -11.17
C HIS A 19 -3.23 -0.53 -9.67
N LEU A 20 -3.27 0.60 -8.94
CA LEU A 20 -3.51 0.60 -7.49
C LEU A 20 -4.98 0.41 -7.14
N GLY A 21 -5.89 0.73 -8.06
CA GLY A 21 -7.34 0.57 -7.88
C GLY A 21 -7.85 -0.78 -8.37
N GLU A 22 -7.17 -1.44 -9.31
CA GLU A 22 -7.67 -2.66 -9.96
C GLU A 22 -6.75 -3.86 -9.70
N GLU A 23 -5.55 -3.84 -10.26
CA GLU A 23 -4.65 -5.01 -10.30
C GLU A 23 -4.16 -5.46 -8.93
N ILE A 24 -3.71 -4.53 -8.07
CA ILE A 24 -3.22 -4.88 -6.73
C ILE A 24 -4.35 -5.43 -5.84
N PRO A 25 -5.53 -4.78 -5.72
CA PRO A 25 -6.69 -5.34 -5.03
C PRO A 25 -7.04 -6.75 -5.50
N GLU A 26 -7.05 -6.99 -6.81
CA GLU A 26 -7.35 -8.30 -7.39
C GLU A 26 -6.32 -9.36 -6.99
N GLN A 27 -5.01 -9.04 -7.02
CA GLN A 27 -3.95 -9.94 -6.57
C GLN A 27 -4.01 -10.26 -5.07
N ILE A 28 -4.49 -9.33 -4.26
CA ILE A 28 -4.73 -9.53 -2.83
C ILE A 28 -5.99 -10.39 -2.59
N GLY A 29 -6.92 -10.41 -3.54
CA GLY A 29 -8.21 -11.10 -3.43
C GLY A 29 -9.32 -10.24 -2.82
N ILE A 30 -9.19 -8.92 -2.89
CA ILE A 30 -10.21 -7.96 -2.44
C ILE A 30 -10.86 -7.26 -3.65
N PRO A 31 -12.07 -6.67 -3.51
CA PRO A 31 -12.73 -6.00 -4.62
C PRO A 31 -11.90 -4.82 -5.17
N PRO A 32 -11.94 -4.56 -6.49
CA PRO A 32 -11.32 -3.38 -7.07
C PRO A 32 -11.96 -2.10 -6.51
N PHE A 33 -11.17 -1.04 -6.43
CA PHE A 33 -11.54 0.29 -5.91
C PHE A 33 -12.16 0.25 -4.50
N SER A 34 -11.76 -0.72 -3.68
CA SER A 34 -12.21 -0.86 -2.29
C SER A 34 -11.14 -0.43 -1.30
N ASP A 35 -11.57 -0.21 -0.05
CA ASP A 35 -10.70 -0.01 1.11
C ASP A 35 -10.31 -1.35 1.79
N GLY A 36 -10.62 -2.48 1.16
CA GLY A 36 -10.35 -3.81 1.71
C GLY A 36 -11.46 -4.83 1.47
N GLY A 37 -11.34 -5.96 2.18
CA GLY A 37 -12.29 -7.07 2.08
C GLY A 37 -11.86 -8.27 2.93
N ASP A 38 -12.73 -9.26 3.00
CA ASP A 38 -12.43 -10.53 3.66
C ASP A 38 -11.89 -11.53 2.62
N ILE A 39 -10.72 -12.10 2.90
CA ILE A 39 -10.10 -13.13 2.05
C ILE A 39 -10.08 -14.48 2.77
N THR A 40 -10.07 -15.58 2.03
CA THR A 40 -9.93 -16.93 2.61
C THR A 40 -8.56 -17.52 2.29
N VAL A 41 -7.76 -17.76 3.32
CA VAL A 41 -6.42 -18.37 3.20
C VAL A 41 -6.36 -19.60 4.09
N ASN A 42 -6.11 -20.77 3.49
CA ASN A 42 -6.04 -22.05 4.21
C ASN A 42 -7.28 -22.31 5.10
N GLY A 43 -8.47 -22.05 4.56
CA GLY A 43 -9.76 -22.24 5.25
C GLY A 43 -10.04 -21.25 6.37
N ARG A 44 -9.25 -20.18 6.50
CA ARG A 44 -9.45 -19.11 7.49
C ARG A 44 -9.79 -17.80 6.80
N THR A 45 -10.80 -17.11 7.32
CA THR A 45 -11.13 -15.75 6.91
C THR A 45 -10.17 -14.77 7.56
N ILE A 46 -9.59 -13.88 6.75
CA ILE A 46 -8.68 -12.80 7.16
C ILE A 46 -9.25 -11.51 6.61
N LYS A 47 -9.40 -10.49 7.47
CA LYS A 47 -9.78 -9.16 7.05
C LYS A 47 -8.56 -8.42 6.51
N VAL A 48 -8.67 -7.87 5.32
CA VAL A 48 -7.65 -7.00 4.71
C VAL A 48 -8.20 -5.58 4.65
N ARG A 49 -7.39 -4.61 5.07
CA ARG A 49 -7.60 -3.17 4.84
C ARG A 49 -6.55 -2.69 3.87
N TYR A 50 -6.98 -1.97 2.84
CA TYR A 50 -6.13 -1.47 1.77
C TYR A 50 -6.18 0.06 1.80
N THR A 51 -5.05 0.69 2.07
CA THR A 51 -4.99 2.14 2.21
C THR A 51 -4.78 2.82 0.88
N ARG A 52 -4.96 4.15 0.85
CA ARG A 52 -4.35 4.97 -0.20
C ARG A 52 -2.83 4.79 -0.20
N PRO A 53 -2.17 4.97 -1.35
CA PRO A 53 -0.71 5.00 -1.41
C PRO A 53 -0.15 6.15 -0.59
N VAL A 54 1.18 6.18 -0.43
CA VAL A 54 1.87 7.27 0.28
C VAL A 54 1.65 8.64 -0.41
N GLU A 55 1.47 8.66 -1.73
CA GLU A 55 1.11 9.85 -2.51
C GLU A 55 2.03 11.05 -2.23
N ASP A 56 1.47 12.15 -1.76
CA ASP A 56 2.09 13.45 -1.51
C ASP A 56 2.48 13.65 -0.04
N ASP A 57 2.78 12.57 0.69
CA ASP A 57 3.21 12.64 2.08
C ASP A 57 4.38 13.65 2.25
N PRO A 58 4.27 14.66 3.12
CA PRO A 58 5.28 15.70 3.27
C PRO A 58 6.69 15.16 3.57
N ARG A 59 6.80 14.00 4.21
CA ARG A 59 8.08 13.36 4.52
C ARG A 59 8.83 12.92 3.25
N LEU A 60 8.14 12.67 2.14
CA LEU A 60 8.77 12.44 0.84
C LEU A 60 9.48 13.69 0.34
N THR A 61 8.96 14.89 0.63
CA THR A 61 9.60 16.14 0.21
C THR A 61 10.93 16.33 0.93
N ASP A 62 10.95 16.14 2.25
CA ASP A 62 12.19 16.22 3.03
C ASP A 62 13.23 15.23 2.52
N LEU A 63 12.81 13.98 2.24
CA LEU A 63 13.68 12.96 1.66
C LEU A 63 14.24 13.35 0.28
N VAL A 64 13.39 13.90 -0.61
CA VAL A 64 13.83 14.35 -1.93
C VAL A 64 14.85 15.49 -1.82
N MET A 65 14.63 16.42 -0.89
CA MET A 65 15.56 17.53 -0.64
C MET A 65 16.89 17.05 -0.08
N GLU A 66 16.88 16.10 0.85
CA GLU A 66 18.09 15.47 1.38
C GLU A 66 18.92 14.83 0.26
N ARG A 67 18.27 14.02 -0.59
CA ARG A 67 18.94 13.35 -1.72
C ARG A 67 19.46 14.32 -2.78
N ALA A 68 18.73 15.39 -3.06
CA ALA A 68 19.20 16.45 -3.95
C ALA A 68 20.42 17.17 -3.34
N GLY A 69 20.40 17.42 -2.03
CA GLY A 69 21.53 17.99 -1.29
C GLY A 69 22.77 17.10 -1.34
N GLU A 70 22.63 15.79 -1.16
CA GLU A 70 23.73 14.83 -1.31
C GLU A 70 24.36 14.92 -2.70
N PHE A 71 23.54 14.95 -3.76
CA PHE A 71 24.03 15.02 -5.14
C PHE A 71 24.69 16.36 -5.51
N LEU A 72 24.23 17.47 -4.92
CA LEU A 72 24.76 18.81 -5.20
C LEU A 72 26.02 19.15 -4.38
N ASN A 73 26.31 18.38 -3.33
CA ASN A 73 27.49 18.57 -2.49
C ASN A 73 28.70 17.71 -2.91
N ASP A 74 28.62 17.06 -4.08
CA ASP A 74 29.74 16.46 -4.83
C ASP A 74 30.22 17.37 -5.97
#